data_AF-A0A946VB41-F1
#
_entry.id   AF-A0A946VB41-F1
#
_cell.length_a   1.000
_cell.length_b   1.000
_cell.length_c   1.000
_cell.angle_alpha   90.00
_cell.angle_beta   90.00
_cell.angle_gamma   90.00
#
_symmetry.space_group_name_H-M   'P 1'
#
loop_
_entity.id
_entity.type
_entity.pdbx_description
1 polymer ?
#
loop_
_entity_poly.entity_id
_entity_poly.type
_entity_poly.pdbx_seq_one_letter_code
_entity_poly.pdbx_strand_id
1 'polypeptide(L)' 'DCLRGDNAHHVAETIFKAFGRAMRMALDADPAMGDMLPSTKGSL' A
#
# COMPACT_ATOMS: atom_id res chain seq x y z
N ASP A 1 -8.07 7.65 8.11
CA ASP A 1 -9.48 7.61 7.70
C ASP A 1 -9.89 6.13 7.59
N CYS A 2 -11.02 5.76 8.21
CA CYS A 2 -11.66 4.46 8.12
C CYS A 2 -13.09 4.69 7.59
N LEU A 3 -13.25 4.71 6.26
CA LEU A 3 -14.12 5.64 5.50
C LEU A 3 -15.61 5.80 5.89
N ARG A 4 -16.17 4.89 6.71
CA ARG A 4 -17.15 5.08 7.82
C ARG A 4 -17.60 3.71 8.33
N GLY A 5 -17.98 3.63 9.59
CA GLY A 5 -18.52 2.44 10.24
C GLY A 5 -18.37 2.53 11.76
N ASP A 6 -19.38 2.11 12.52
CA ASP A 6 -19.42 2.29 13.99
C ASP A 6 -18.79 1.13 14.76
N ASN A 7 -18.54 0.00 14.09
CA ASN A 7 -17.96 -1.19 14.69
C ASN A 7 -16.42 -1.17 14.58
N ALA A 8 -15.75 -1.06 15.72
CA ALA A 8 -14.29 -0.98 15.79
C ALA A 8 -13.56 -2.21 15.22
N HIS A 9 -14.14 -3.41 15.35
CA HIS A 9 -13.56 -4.64 14.80
C HIS A 9 -13.54 -4.59 13.26
N HIS A 10 -14.67 -4.25 12.63
CA HIS A 10 -14.75 -4.14 11.17
C HIS A 10 -13.88 -3.00 10.62
N VAL A 11 -13.77 -1.90 11.36
CA VAL A 11 -12.87 -0.80 11.03
C VAL A 11 -11.42 -1.29 11.00
N ALA A 12 -10.95 -1.96 12.07
CA ALA A 12 -9.60 -2.49 12.12
C ALA A 12 -9.35 -3.51 11.00
N GLU A 13 -10.26 -4.47 10.81
CA GLU A 13 -10.16 -5.47 9.75
C GLU A 13 -10.05 -4.83 8.36
N THR A 14 -10.81 -3.78 8.10
CA THR A 14 -10.79 -3.03 6.83
C THR A 14 -9.45 -2.36 6.61
N ILE A 15 -8.87 -1.76 7.64
CA ILE A 15 -7.53 -1.16 7.59
C ILE A 15 -6.49 -2.21 7.20
N PHE A 16 -6.46 -3.35 7.88
CA PHE A 16 -5.48 -4.41 7.59
C PHE A 16 -5.65 -4.99 6.19
N LYS A 17 -6.89 -5.18 5.72
CA LYS A 17 -7.16 -5.61 4.35
C LYS A 17 -6.69 -4.59 3.32
N ALA A 18 -6.94 -3.29 3.54
CA ALA A 18 -6.51 -2.23 2.65
C ALA A 18 -4.99 -2.12 2.62
N PHE A 19 -4.35 -2.18 3.79
CA PHE A 19 -2.91 -2.18 3.95
C PHE A 19 -2.25 -3.34 3.19
N GLY A 20 -2.75 -4.56 3.35
CA GLY A 20 -2.21 -5.72 2.61
C GLY A 20 -2.28 -5.56 1.08
N ARG A 21 -3.39 -4.99 0.56
CA ARG A 21 -3.52 -4.69 -0.87
C ARG A 21 -2.55 -3.60 -1.32
N ALA A 22 -2.41 -2.53 -0.54
CA ALA A 22 -1.50 -1.43 -0.86
C ALA A 22 -0.04 -1.91 -0.86
N MET A 23 0.37 -2.71 0.15
CA MET A 23 1.70 -3.32 0.19
C MET A 23 1.96 -4.20 -1.02
N ARG A 24 0.99 -5.05 -1.41
CA ARG A 24 1.14 -5.88 -2.60
C ARG A 24 1.43 -5.03 -3.84
N MET A 25 0.61 -4.00 -4.09
CA MET A 25 0.81 -3.11 -5.24
C MET A 25 2.14 -2.35 -5.18
N ALA A 26 2.58 -1.93 -3.99
CA ALA A 26 3.82 -1.19 -3.81
C ALA A 26 5.08 -2.05 -3.98
N LEU A 27 4.98 -3.36 -3.75
CA LEU A 27 6.10 -4.30 -3.85
C LEU A 27 6.12 -5.06 -5.19
N ASP A 28 5.04 -5.02 -5.97
CA ASP A 28 5.00 -5.62 -7.30
C ASP A 28 5.99 -4.90 -8.23
N ALA A 29 6.68 -5.67 -9.07
CA ALA A 29 7.61 -5.11 -10.04
C ALA A 29 6.86 -4.27 -11.08
N ASP A 30 7.31 -3.04 -11.31
CA ASP A 30 6.75 -2.17 -12.35
C ASP A 30 7.52 -2.37 -13.68
N PRO A 31 6.89 -3.00 -14.70
CA PRO A 31 7.55 -3.22 -15.99
C PRO A 31 7.92 -1.93 -16.71
N ALA A 32 7.27 -0.81 -16.39
CA ALA A 32 7.57 0.49 -16.99
C ALA A 32 8.85 1.12 -16.39
N MET A 33 9.25 0.72 -15.18
CA MET A 33 10.46 1.23 -14.51
C MET A 33 11.69 0.35 -14.73
N GLY A 34 11.52 -0.93 -15.06
CA GLY A 34 12.65 -1.86 -15.23
C GLY A 34 13.51 -1.91 -13.97
N ASP A 35 14.84 -1.80 -14.13
CA ASP A 35 15.81 -1.80 -13.02
C ASP A 35 16.05 -0.42 -12.38
N MET A 36 15.26 0.60 -12.75
CA MET A 36 15.44 1.96 -12.22
C MET A 36 15.01 2.05 -10.75
N LEU A 37 15.87 2.61 -9.89
CA LEU A 37 15.49 2.94 -8.52
C LEU A 37 14.45 4.08 -8.52
N PRO A 38 13.25 3.90 -7.93
CA PRO A 38 12.21 4.92 -7.89
C PRO A 38 12.50 6.01 -6.84
N SER A 39 13.63 6.70 -6.97
CA SER A 39 14.06 7.79 -6.08
C SER A 39 14.83 8.85 -6.85
N THR A 40 14.37 10.10 -6.75
CA THR A 40 15.06 11.26 -7.35
C THR A 40 16.40 11.58 -6.68
N LYS A 41 16.65 11.01 -5.50
CA LYS A 41 17.90 11.18 -4.74
C LYS A 41 18.89 10.05 -4.98
N GLY A 42 18.51 9.01 -5.71
CA GLY A 42 19.36 7.85 -5.98
C GLY A 42 19.54 6.89 -4.80
N SER A 43 18.74 7.02 -3.74
CA SER A 43 18.74 6.11 -2.58
C SER A 43 17.34 5.92 -1.98
N LEU A 44 17.11 4.82 -1.26
CA LEU A 44 15.91 4.50 -0.46
C LEU A 44 16.31 4.06 0.95
#